data_AF-A0A7L3QWV9-F1
#
_entry.id   AF-A0A7L3QWV9-F1
#
_cell.length_a   1.000
_cell.length_b   1.000
_cell.length_c   1.000
_cell.angle_alpha   90.00
_cell.angle_beta   90.00
_cell.angle_gamma   90.00
#
_symmetry.space_group_name_H-M   'P 1'
#
loop_
_entity.id
_entity.type
_entity.pdbx_description
1 polymer ?
#
loop_
_entity_poly.entity_id
_entity_poly.type
_entity_poly.pdbx_seq_one_letter_code
_entity_poly.pdbx_strand_id
1 'polypeptide(L)' 'MACQNICRPCGPTPLANSCNEPCALQCQDSRVVIQPSPVLVTLPGPIMTSFPQNTAVGSTSSAAVG' A
#
# COMPACT_ATOMS: atom_id res chain seq x y z
N MET A 1 -10.95 -24.87 -11.27
CA MET A 1 -11.39 -23.64 -11.94
C MET A 1 -11.69 -24.00 -13.37
N ALA A 2 -12.94 -23.86 -13.82
CA ALA A 2 -13.34 -24.19 -15.17
C ALA A 2 -14.02 -22.98 -15.79
N CYS A 3 -13.66 -22.68 -17.03
CA CYS A 3 -14.34 -21.69 -17.83
C CYS A 3 -15.52 -22.35 -18.54
N GLN A 4 -16.66 -21.68 -18.56
CA GLN A 4 -17.85 -22.15 -19.26
C GLN A 4 -17.81 -21.66 -20.69
N ASN A 5 -18.04 -22.58 -21.63
CA ASN A 5 -18.20 -22.23 -23.04
C ASN A 5 -19.63 -21.75 -23.26
N ILE A 6 -19.78 -20.45 -23.49
CA ILE A 6 -21.06 -19.81 -23.76
C ILE A 6 -21.39 -19.80 -25.26
N CYS A 7 -20.47 -20.29 -26.10
CA CYS A 7 -20.63 -20.27 -27.54
C CYS A 7 -21.64 -21.34 -27.95
N ARG A 8 -22.75 -20.90 -28.54
CA ARG A 8 -23.73 -21.80 -29.16
C ARG A 8 -23.16 -22.38 -30.45
N PRO A 9 -23.41 -23.66 -30.76
CA PRO A 9 -23.10 -24.19 -32.07
C PRO A 9 -23.92 -23.41 -33.11
N CYS A 10 -23.24 -22.78 -34.06
CA CYS A 10 -23.88 -22.30 -35.27
C CYS A 10 -24.48 -23.51 -36.00
N GLY A 11 -25.77 -23.43 -36.32
CA GLY A 11 -26.58 -24.58 -36.73
C GLY A 11 -26.02 -25.36 -37.94
N PRO A 12 -26.50 -26.59 -38.18
CA PRO A 12 -26.04 -27.39 -39.31
C PRO A 12 -26.76 -26.92 -40.57
N THR A 13 -26.14 -26.08 -41.41
CA THR A 13 -26.43 -25.94 -42.87
C THR A 13 -25.67 -24.76 -43.48
N PRO A 14 -25.37 -24.80 -44.80
CA PRO A 14 -24.57 -23.81 -45.49
C PRO A 14 -25.45 -22.64 -45.93
N LEU A 15 -26.10 -21.97 -44.97
CA LEU A 15 -26.62 -20.63 -45.20
C LEU A 15 -25.62 -19.69 -44.54
N ALA A 16 -25.17 -18.68 -45.29
CA ALA A 16 -24.20 -17.67 -44.88
C ALA A 16 -24.73 -16.77 -43.75
N ASN A 17 -25.06 -17.37 -42.61
CA ASN A 17 -25.35 -16.70 -41.36
C ASN A 17 -24.02 -16.61 -40.63
N SER A 18 -23.35 -15.47 -40.75
CA SER A 18 -22.16 -15.19 -39.93
C SER A 18 -22.61 -15.13 -38.48
N CYS A 19 -22.14 -16.07 -37.67
CA CYS A 19 -22.31 -16.00 -36.21
C CYS A 19 -21.40 -14.92 -35.67
N ASN A 20 -21.95 -13.70 -35.61
CA ASN A 20 -21.23 -12.52 -35.17
C ASN A 20 -21.36 -12.30 -33.65
N GLU A 21 -22.13 -13.14 -32.96
CA GLU A 21 -22.18 -13.11 -31.51
C GLU A 21 -20.81 -13.44 -30.91
N PRO A 22 -20.37 -12.67 -29.90
CA PRO A 22 -19.06 -12.86 -29.30
C PRO A 22 -18.96 -14.24 -28.65
N CYS A 23 -18.10 -15.08 -29.20
CA CYS A 23 -17.73 -16.35 -28.59
C CYS A 23 -16.64 -16.10 -27.54
N ALA A 24 -17.07 -15.76 -26.32
CA ALA A 24 -16.19 -15.59 -25.17
C ALA A 24 -16.38 -16.73 -24.17
N LEU A 25 -15.31 -17.09 -23.45
CA LEU A 25 -15.38 -18.00 -22.33
C LEU A 25 -15.71 -17.20 -21.06
N GLN A 26 -16.69 -17.65 -20.29
CA GLN A 26 -16.95 -17.07 -18.97
C GLN A 26 -16.16 -17.83 -17.93
N CYS A 27 -15.18 -17.16 -17.33
CA CYS A 27 -14.35 -17.70 -16.26
C CYS A 27 -14.64 -16.96 -14.96
N GLN A 28 -14.28 -17.56 -13.81
CA GLN A 28 -14.20 -16.82 -12.55
C GLN A 28 -13.09 -15.76 -12.61
N ASP A 29 -13.23 -14.71 -11.79
CA ASP A 29 -12.21 -13.68 -11.64
C ASP A 29 -10.87 -14.28 -11.21
N SER A 30 -9.80 -13.88 -11.91
CA SER A 30 -8.44 -14.21 -11.49
C SER A 30 -8.02 -13.29 -10.35
N ARG A 31 -7.45 -13.86 -9.28
CA ARG A 31 -6.79 -13.08 -8.23
C ARG A 31 -5.27 -13.08 -8.42
N VAL A 32 -4.66 -11.91 -8.39
CA VAL A 32 -3.21 -11.75 -8.35
C VAL A 32 -2.84 -11.16 -6.99
N VAL A 33 -1.94 -11.82 -6.28
CA VAL A 33 -1.39 -11.33 -5.01
C VAL A 33 0.05 -10.91 -5.26
N ILE A 34 0.35 -9.64 -4.98
CA ILE A 34 1.72 -9.11 -5.04
C ILE A 34 2.31 -9.25 -3.64
N GLN A 35 3.38 -10.03 -3.53
CA GLN A 35 4.12 -10.21 -2.28
C GLN A 35 5.44 -9.42 -2.36
N PRO A 36 5.48 -8.17 -1.84
CA PRO A 36 6.72 -7.42 -1.79
C PRO A 36 7.69 -8.06 -0.78
N SER A 37 8.99 -7.84 -0.98
CA SER A 37 10.00 -8.26 -0.01
C SER A 37 9.78 -7.57 1.34
N PRO A 38 10.01 -8.28 2.47
CA PRO A 38 9.91 -7.67 3.79
C PRO A 38 10.94 -6.53 3.92
N VAL A 39 10.50 -5.39 4.48
CA VAL A 39 11.36 -4.25 4.76
C VAL A 39 11.63 -4.21 6.26
N LEU A 40 12.91 -4.13 6.63
CA LEU A 40 13.32 -3.90 8.00
C LEU A 40 13.29 -2.41 8.29
N VAL A 41 12.50 -2.00 9.29
CA VAL A 41 12.47 -0.62 9.78
C VAL A 41 13.20 -0.56 11.10
N THR A 42 14.32 0.16 11.14
CA THR A 42 15.02 0.48 12.39
C THR A 42 14.50 1.82 12.89
N LEU A 43 13.78 1.80 14.01
CA LEU A 43 13.39 3.01 14.70
C LEU A 43 14.57 3.48 15.56
N PRO A 44 15.04 4.74 15.43
CA PRO A 44 16.04 5.28 16.34
C PRO A 44 15.50 5.19 17.78
N GLY A 45 16.38 4.81 18.71
CA GLY A 45 16.00 4.66 20.11
C GLY A 45 15.40 5.95 20.68
N PRO A 46 14.62 5.86 21.77
CA PRO A 46 14.00 7.03 22.38
C PRO A 46 15.07 8.08 22.74
N ILE A 47 14.89 9.31 22.24
CA ILE A 47 15.76 10.43 22.60
C ILE A 47 15.41 10.80 24.05
N MET A 48 16.29 10.44 24.99
CA MET A 48 16.19 10.91 26.36
C MET A 48 16.74 12.34 26.45
N THR A 49 15.89 13.34 26.28
CA THR A 49 16.25 14.73 26.57
C THR A 49 16.15 14.97 28.07
N SER A 50 17.31 15.02 28.74
CA SER A 50 17.39 15.62 30.08
C SER A 50 17.52 17.12 29.90
N PHE A 51 16.57 17.89 30.45
CA PHE A 51 16.69 19.33 30.61
C PHE A 51 17.22 19.60 32.02
N PRO A 52 18.55 19.60 32.25
CA PRO A 52 19.08 19.91 33.57
C PRO A 52 18.61 21.31 33.97
N GLN A 53 18.12 21.44 35.21
CA GLN A 53 17.71 22.68 35.87
C GLN A 53 18.93 23.55 36.19
N ASN A 54 19.74 23.89 35.18
CA ASN A 54 20.94 24.71 35.39
C ASN A 54 20.52 26.17 35.63
N THR A 55 20.36 26.56 36.89
CA THR A 55 20.21 27.97 37.27
C THR A 55 21.60 28.59 37.45
N ALA A 56 21.96 29.51 36.56
CA ALA A 56 23.11 30.39 36.78
C ALA A 56 22.74 31.42 37.86
N VAL A 57 23.29 31.28 39.06
CA VAL A 57 23.12 32.26 40.15
C VAL A 57 24.31 33.21 40.12
N GLY A 58 24.08 34.45 39.70
CA GLY A 58 25.05 35.54 39.77
C GLY A 58 24.79 36.43 40.99
N SER A 59 25.84 36.84 41.70
CA SER A 59 25.76 37.81 42.80
C SER A 59 26.08 39.22 42.31
N THR A 60 25.29 40.23 42.69
CA THR A 60 25.65 41.64 42.54
C THR A 60 26.19 42.15 43.88
N SER A 61 27.48 42.51 43.94
CA SER A 61 28.03 43.22 45.10
C SER A 61 27.45 44.63 45.14
N SER A 62 26.68 44.96 46.17
CA SER A 62 26.07 46.28 46.35
C SER A 62 26.92 47.19 47.26
N ALA A 63 27.10 48.43 46.79
CA ALA A 63 27.49 49.68 47.47
C ALA A 63 28.77 49.70 48.34
N ALA A 64 29.84 50.29 47.79
CA ALA A 64 30.77 51.07 48.61
C ALA A 64 30.23 52.50 48.69
N VAL A 65 29.65 52.84 49.85
CA VAL A 65 29.45 54.22 50.29
C VAL A 65 30.83 54.81 50.60
N GLY A 66 31.17 55.90 49.92
CA GLY A 66 32.27 56.81 50.25
C GLY A 66 31.72 58.21 50.37
#